data_AF-A0A9D4YNK4-F1
#
_entry.id   AF-A0A9D4YNK4-F1
#
_cell.length_a   1.000
_cell.length_b   1.000
_cell.length_c   1.000
_cell.angle_alpha   90.00
_cell.angle_beta   90.00
_cell.angle_gamma   90.00
#
_symmetry.space_group_name_H-M   'P 1'
#
loop_
_entity.id
_entity.type
_entity.pdbx_description
1 polymer ?
#
loop_
_entity_poly.entity_id
_entity_poly.type
_entity_poly.pdbx_seq_one_letter_code
_entity_poly.pdbx_strand_id
1 'polypeptide(L)'
;MNGELRLPCSEKFSLPPPVPCPGGRGEAYYCSMLCAGADWESSNSLLCTVESSDPRRREALLKFMKHANETNDIFLLAAKTIIISIFFWKLGDLYQWDTKRAIFDKECEPLFSLEIYGHIIGMFELNHLDLVVASPVEIYFLYIDEMTNPNKEEAEKITQPILDALGEDYSTCCEGTAFFPLQSCMNHSCCPNAKAFKRDEDRDGQATIIALLVLFSCEGPKPSKT
;
A
#
# COMPACT_ATOMS: atom_id res chain seq x y z
N MET A 1 20.10 -21.47 2.23
CA MET A 1 21.23 -20.52 2.31
C MET A 1 21.23 -19.93 3.72
N ASN A 2 22.31 -20.05 4.48
CA ASN A 2 22.36 -19.72 5.92
C ASN A 2 22.41 -18.22 6.27
N GLY A 3 21.99 -17.31 5.38
CA GLY A 3 21.91 -15.86 5.67
C GLY A 3 23.25 -15.14 5.92
N GLU A 4 24.40 -15.83 5.84
CA GLU A 4 25.74 -15.26 6.06
C GLU A 4 26.33 -14.58 4.81
N LEU A 5 25.80 -14.87 3.62
CA LEU A 5 26.24 -14.26 2.37
C LEU A 5 25.65 -12.85 2.26
N ARG A 6 26.52 -11.84 2.35
CA ARG A 6 26.20 -10.44 2.07
C ARG A 6 26.85 -10.00 0.78
N LEU A 7 26.11 -9.24 -0.02
CA LEU A 7 26.66 -8.60 -1.19
C LEU A 7 27.66 -7.49 -0.77
N PRO A 8 28.73 -7.27 -1.54
CA PRO A 8 29.66 -6.16 -1.31
C PRO A 8 28.90 -4.85 -1.17
N CYS A 9 29.27 -4.01 -0.20
CA CYS A 9 28.66 -2.70 0.03
C CYS A 9 27.15 -2.67 0.34
N SER A 10 26.53 -3.82 0.64
CA SER A 10 25.09 -3.89 0.96
C SER A 10 24.69 -3.10 2.21
N GLU A 11 25.63 -2.81 3.11
CA GLU A 11 25.40 -1.96 4.29
C GLU A 11 24.96 -0.53 3.93
N LYS A 12 25.30 -0.04 2.73
CA LYS A 12 24.91 1.28 2.23
C LYS A 12 23.46 1.33 1.75
N PHE A 13 22.84 0.18 1.54
CA PHE A 13 21.47 -0.01 1.07
C PHE A 13 20.60 -0.67 2.14
N SER A 14 20.77 -0.22 3.39
CA SER A 14 20.04 -0.77 4.52
C SER A 14 18.54 -0.52 4.37
N LEU A 15 17.80 -1.57 4.00
CA LEU A 15 16.34 -1.58 4.05
C LEU A 15 15.87 -1.93 5.46
N PRO A 16 14.77 -1.32 5.96
CA PRO A 16 14.19 -1.74 7.23
C PRO A 16 13.82 -3.23 7.15
N PRO A 17 14.08 -4.03 8.20
CA PRO A 17 13.69 -5.43 8.18
C PRO A 17 12.18 -5.54 8.06
N PRO A 18 11.66 -6.43 7.20
CA PRO A 18 10.22 -6.62 7.08
C PRO A 18 9.67 -7.15 8.40
N VAL A 19 8.68 -6.47 8.95
CA VAL A 19 8.00 -6.85 10.18
C VAL A 19 6.77 -7.68 9.80
N PRO A 20 6.66 -8.96 10.19
CA PRO A 20 5.47 -9.75 9.89
C PRO A 20 4.28 -9.26 10.72
N CYS A 21 3.06 -9.57 10.27
CA CYS A 21 1.87 -9.31 11.06
C CYS A 21 1.94 -10.00 12.44
N PRO A 22 1.37 -9.40 13.50
CA PRO A 22 1.37 -9.99 14.85
C PRO A 22 0.78 -11.41 14.93
N GLY A 23 -0.08 -11.80 13.99
CA GLY A 23 -0.64 -13.14 13.88
C GLY A 23 0.37 -14.25 13.46
N GLY A 24 1.57 -13.90 13.02
CA GLY A 24 2.71 -14.84 12.96
C GLY A 24 2.82 -15.78 11.76
N ARG A 25 2.04 -15.58 10.68
CA ARG A 25 2.18 -16.38 9.42
C ARG A 25 2.81 -15.66 8.22
N GLY A 26 3.18 -14.39 8.35
CA GLY A 26 3.79 -13.65 7.23
C GLY A 26 2.82 -13.44 6.05
N GLU A 27 1.52 -13.37 6.32
CA GLU A 27 0.51 -13.03 5.29
C GLU A 27 0.57 -11.54 4.90
N ALA A 28 1.02 -10.69 5.82
CA ALA A 28 1.29 -9.29 5.60
C ALA A 28 2.62 -8.90 6.25
N TYR A 29 3.34 -7.99 5.61
CA TYR A 29 4.60 -7.43 6.07
C TYR A 29 4.53 -5.91 6.12
N TYR A 30 5.25 -5.33 7.08
CA TYR A 30 5.24 -3.91 7.37
C TYR A 30 6.65 -3.37 7.47
N CYS A 31 6.81 -2.07 7.24
CA CYS A 31 8.10 -1.39 7.36
C CYS A 31 8.56 -1.19 8.81
N SER A 32 7.69 -1.37 9.80
CA SER A 32 8.01 -1.21 11.22
C SER A 32 7.01 -1.90 12.15
N MET A 33 7.41 -2.10 13.41
CA MET A 33 6.52 -2.59 14.48
C MET A 33 5.34 -1.64 14.72
N LEU A 34 5.55 -0.32 14.54
CA LEU A 34 4.49 0.68 14.68
C LEU A 34 3.43 0.51 13.59
N CYS A 35 3.84 0.34 12.33
CA CYS A 35 2.92 0.11 11.22
C CYS A 35 2.18 -1.24 11.36
N ALA A 36 2.89 -2.30 11.78
CA ALA A 36 2.28 -3.60 12.04
C ALA A 36 1.24 -3.53 13.16
N GLY A 37 1.54 -2.82 14.26
CA GLY A 37 0.62 -2.61 15.37
C GLY A 37 -0.60 -1.78 14.98
N ALA A 38 -0.40 -0.65 14.28
CA ALA A 38 -1.48 0.21 13.84
C ALA A 38 -2.46 -0.49 12.88
N ASP A 39 -1.95 -1.26 11.92
CA ASP A 39 -2.81 -2.03 11.02
C ASP A 39 -3.53 -3.17 11.76
N TRP A 40 -2.85 -3.82 12.72
CA TRP A 40 -3.44 -4.88 13.54
C TRP A 40 -4.61 -4.39 14.38
N GLU A 41 -4.45 -3.26 15.07
CA GLU A 41 -5.46 -2.64 15.93
C GLU A 41 -6.65 -2.11 15.13
N SER A 42 -6.39 -1.52 13.95
CA SER A 42 -7.43 -0.90 13.14
C SER A 42 -8.24 -1.88 12.30
N SER A 43 -7.61 -2.92 11.73
CA SER A 43 -8.31 -3.81 10.78
C SER A 43 -7.76 -5.23 10.65
N ASN A 44 -6.44 -5.41 10.63
CA ASN A 44 -5.84 -6.68 10.21
C ASN A 44 -6.07 -7.83 11.19
N SER A 45 -6.30 -7.55 12.48
CA SER A 45 -6.70 -8.59 13.46
C SER A 45 -8.04 -9.27 13.12
N LEU A 46 -8.88 -8.63 12.29
CA LEU A 46 -10.14 -9.21 11.82
C LEU A 46 -10.01 -10.02 10.53
N LEU A 47 -8.99 -9.70 9.74
CA LEU A 47 -8.69 -10.30 8.44
C LEU A 47 -7.64 -11.42 8.52
N CYS A 48 -6.81 -11.44 9.57
CA CYS A 48 -5.77 -12.44 9.76
C CYS A 48 -6.37 -13.84 9.92
N THR A 49 -5.85 -14.80 9.15
CA THR A 49 -6.41 -16.17 9.12
C THR A 49 -6.01 -17.00 10.34
N VAL A 50 -5.02 -16.54 11.12
CA VAL A 50 -4.42 -17.27 12.26
C VAL A 50 -5.21 -17.08 13.55
N GLU A 51 -5.80 -15.91 13.76
CA GLU A 51 -6.37 -15.51 15.06
C GLU A 51 -7.77 -16.08 15.32
N SER A 52 -8.39 -16.77 14.35
CA SER A 52 -9.75 -17.27 14.51
C SER A 52 -9.80 -18.63 15.21
N SER A 53 -10.37 -18.64 16.42
CA SER A 53 -10.70 -19.89 17.14
C SER A 53 -11.89 -20.64 16.51
N ASP A 54 -12.68 -20.00 15.64
CA ASP A 54 -13.81 -20.61 14.94
C ASP A 54 -13.38 -21.14 13.56
N PRO A 55 -13.42 -22.48 13.34
CA PRO A 55 -13.06 -23.08 12.05
C PRO A 55 -13.87 -22.57 10.87
N ARG A 56 -15.16 -22.22 11.08
CA ARG A 56 -16.03 -21.74 9.98
C ARG A 56 -15.62 -20.35 9.53
N ARG A 57 -15.35 -19.45 10.48
CA ARG A 57 -14.84 -18.11 10.19
C ARG A 57 -13.47 -18.19 9.50
N ARG A 58 -12.58 -19.05 9.99
CA ARG A 58 -11.27 -19.27 9.37
C ARG A 58 -11.38 -19.72 7.92
N GLU A 59 -12.24 -20.69 7.63
CA GLU A 59 -12.47 -21.18 6.27
C GLU A 59 -13.04 -20.09 5.34
N ALA A 60 -13.99 -19.28 5.83
CA ALA A 60 -14.53 -18.16 5.06
C ALA A 60 -13.46 -17.09 4.75
N LEU A 61 -12.63 -16.73 5.74
CA LEU A 61 -11.53 -15.79 5.55
C LEU A 61 -10.48 -16.32 4.56
N LEU A 62 -10.14 -17.62 4.63
CA LEU A 62 -9.21 -18.23 3.68
C LEU A 62 -9.74 -18.17 2.24
N LYS A 63 -11.03 -18.44 2.03
CA LYS A 63 -11.67 -18.30 0.71
C LYS A 63 -11.64 -16.86 0.21
N PHE A 64 -11.96 -15.90 1.08
CA PHE A 64 -11.92 -14.49 0.75
C PHE A 64 -10.51 -14.02 0.38
N MET A 65 -9.51 -14.35 1.20
CA MET A 65 -8.10 -14.01 0.95
C MET A 65 -7.59 -14.63 -0.33
N LYS A 66 -7.92 -15.91 -0.56
CA LYS A 66 -7.57 -16.59 -1.81
C LYS A 66 -8.17 -15.88 -3.01
N HIS A 67 -9.46 -15.56 -2.97
CA HIS A 67 -10.11 -14.83 -4.06
C HIS A 67 -9.43 -13.49 -4.32
N ALA A 68 -9.23 -12.66 -3.29
CA ALA A 68 -8.60 -11.36 -3.43
C ALA A 68 -7.18 -11.47 -4.04
N ASN A 69 -6.35 -12.38 -3.53
CA ASN A 69 -5.00 -12.59 -4.07
C ASN A 69 -4.99 -13.12 -5.52
N GLU A 70 -6.01 -13.88 -5.92
CA GLU A 70 -6.13 -14.42 -7.29
C GLU A 70 -6.77 -13.43 -8.26
N THR A 71 -7.52 -12.44 -7.79
CA THR A 71 -8.25 -11.49 -8.64
C THR A 71 -7.71 -10.06 -8.59
N ASN A 72 -7.70 -9.44 -7.41
CA ASN A 72 -7.32 -8.04 -7.21
C ASN A 72 -7.16 -7.76 -5.70
N ASP A 73 -6.06 -7.15 -5.29
CA ASP A 73 -5.81 -6.82 -3.89
C ASP A 73 -6.73 -5.71 -3.34
N ILE A 74 -7.42 -4.97 -4.22
CA ILE A 74 -8.43 -3.96 -3.85
C ILE A 74 -9.55 -4.51 -2.97
N PHE A 75 -9.88 -5.80 -3.08
CA PHE A 75 -10.84 -6.45 -2.20
C PHE A 75 -10.36 -6.39 -0.75
N LEU A 76 -9.06 -6.61 -0.50
CA LEU A 76 -8.51 -6.51 0.85
C LEU A 76 -8.60 -5.07 1.38
N LEU A 77 -8.34 -4.09 0.53
CA LEU A 77 -8.47 -2.68 0.90
C LEU A 77 -9.92 -2.31 1.22
N ALA A 78 -10.88 -2.75 0.41
CA ALA A 78 -12.31 -2.54 0.66
C ALA A 78 -12.77 -3.16 1.98
N ALA A 79 -12.31 -4.37 2.30
CA ALA A 79 -12.58 -5.00 3.59
C ALA A 79 -12.03 -4.17 4.76
N LYS A 80 -10.78 -3.67 4.65
CA LYS A 80 -10.18 -2.79 5.66
C LYS A 80 -11.00 -1.51 5.83
N THR A 81 -11.46 -0.90 4.73
CA THR A 81 -12.31 0.30 4.79
C THR A 81 -13.60 0.06 5.54
N ILE A 82 -14.31 -1.04 5.27
CA ILE A 82 -15.53 -1.38 6.01
C ILE A 82 -15.24 -1.52 7.51
N ILE A 83 -14.18 -2.25 7.87
CA ILE A 83 -13.80 -2.46 9.28
C ILE A 83 -13.47 -1.13 9.95
N ILE A 84 -12.68 -0.28 9.29
CA ILE A 84 -12.28 1.04 9.80
C ILE A 84 -13.49 1.99 9.89
N SER A 85 -14.44 1.93 8.94
CA SER A 85 -15.67 2.71 8.99
C SER A 85 -16.56 2.31 10.17
N ILE A 86 -16.72 1.00 10.41
CA ILE A 86 -17.38 0.50 11.63
C ILE A 86 -16.63 1.00 12.86
N PHE A 87 -15.30 1.04 12.78
CA PHE A 87 -14.47 1.51 13.88
C PHE A 87 -14.70 2.96 14.25
N PHE A 88 -14.62 3.87 13.29
CA PHE A 88 -14.89 5.28 13.54
C PHE A 88 -16.35 5.54 13.92
N TRP A 89 -17.29 4.84 13.31
CA TRP A 89 -18.71 5.01 13.61
C TRP A 89 -19.01 4.71 15.09
N LYS A 90 -18.51 3.60 15.64
CA LYS A 90 -18.74 3.24 17.05
C LYS A 90 -17.84 4.02 18.04
N LEU A 91 -16.70 4.57 17.60
CA LEU A 91 -15.85 5.45 18.44
C LEU A 91 -16.51 6.79 18.77
N GLY A 92 -17.43 7.26 17.92
CA GLY A 92 -18.27 8.42 18.21
C GLY A 92 -19.15 8.25 19.45
N ASP A 93 -19.43 7.01 19.85
CA ASP A 93 -20.30 6.64 20.97
C ASP A 93 -19.52 6.40 22.29
N LEU A 94 -18.53 7.25 22.64
CA LEU A 94 -17.92 7.47 23.98
C LEU A 94 -17.55 6.26 24.89
N TYR A 95 -17.67 5.02 24.45
CA TYR A 95 -17.40 3.82 25.23
C TYR A 95 -16.40 2.93 24.50
N GLN A 96 -15.53 2.30 25.28
CA GLN A 96 -14.50 1.36 24.86
C GLN A 96 -15.13 0.12 24.21
N TRP A 97 -15.44 0.20 22.93
CA TRP A 97 -16.10 -0.86 22.17
C TRP A 97 -15.05 -1.75 21.49
N ASP A 98 -15.32 -3.06 21.48
CA ASP A 98 -14.47 -4.07 20.83
C ASP A 98 -14.89 -4.21 19.37
N THR A 99 -14.02 -3.84 18.43
CA THR A 99 -14.26 -3.96 16.98
C THR A 99 -14.67 -5.34 16.56
N LYS A 100 -14.13 -6.36 17.24
CA LYS A 100 -14.46 -7.75 16.93
C LYS A 100 -15.91 -8.09 17.25
N ARG A 101 -16.58 -7.33 18.10
CA ARG A 101 -18.01 -7.49 18.41
C ARG A 101 -18.88 -6.62 17.52
N ALA A 102 -18.47 -5.38 17.23
CA ALA A 102 -19.28 -4.44 16.47
C ALA A 102 -19.55 -4.90 15.03
N ILE A 103 -18.64 -5.65 14.40
CA ILE A 103 -18.87 -6.19 13.05
C ILE A 103 -20.06 -7.17 12.98
N PHE A 104 -20.51 -7.71 14.11
CA PHE A 104 -21.67 -8.60 14.20
C PHE A 104 -22.95 -7.85 14.61
N ASP A 105 -22.89 -6.53 14.79
CA ASP A 105 -24.07 -5.71 15.01
C ASP A 105 -24.96 -5.76 13.76
N LYS A 106 -26.26 -5.97 13.96
CA LYS A 106 -27.24 -6.01 12.87
C LYS A 106 -27.28 -4.68 12.11
N GLU A 107 -26.96 -3.57 12.77
CA GLU A 107 -26.86 -2.26 12.13
C GLU A 107 -25.71 -2.18 11.12
N CYS A 108 -24.69 -3.03 11.24
CA CYS A 108 -23.56 -3.11 10.31
C CYS A 108 -23.80 -4.07 9.13
N GLU A 109 -24.83 -4.91 9.17
CA GLU A 109 -25.14 -5.88 8.10
C GLU A 109 -25.19 -5.25 6.69
N PRO A 110 -25.77 -4.05 6.47
CA PRO A 110 -25.80 -3.43 5.14
C PRO A 110 -24.41 -3.11 4.56
N LEU A 111 -23.40 -2.89 5.41
CA LEU A 111 -22.02 -2.58 4.98
C LEU A 111 -21.35 -3.77 4.29
N PHE A 112 -21.82 -4.98 4.55
CA PHE A 112 -21.30 -6.22 3.94
C PHE A 112 -22.09 -6.63 2.68
N SER A 113 -23.01 -5.80 2.20
CA SER A 113 -23.72 -6.05 0.94
C SER A 113 -22.78 -5.91 -0.27
N LEU A 114 -23.06 -6.69 -1.32
CA LEU A 114 -22.33 -6.58 -2.59
C LEU A 114 -22.42 -5.18 -3.21
N GLU A 115 -23.54 -4.48 -2.99
CA GLU A 115 -23.73 -3.11 -3.47
C GLU A 115 -22.74 -2.15 -2.82
N ILE A 116 -22.65 -2.13 -1.48
CA ILE A 116 -21.68 -1.26 -0.77
C ILE A 116 -20.25 -1.65 -1.13
N TYR A 117 -19.95 -2.95 -1.20
CA TYR A 117 -18.63 -3.43 -1.58
C TYR A 117 -18.25 -2.98 -3.00
N GLY A 118 -19.19 -3.07 -3.94
CA GLY A 118 -19.03 -2.60 -5.32
C GLY A 118 -18.82 -1.09 -5.40
N HIS A 119 -19.51 -0.30 -4.57
CA HIS A 119 -19.27 1.15 -4.48
C HIS A 119 -17.88 1.49 -3.94
N ILE A 120 -17.41 0.79 -2.90
CA ILE A 120 -16.07 1.01 -2.34
C ILE A 120 -14.98 0.64 -3.35
N ILE A 121 -15.10 -0.52 -4.01
CA ILE A 121 -14.16 -0.91 -5.07
C ILE A 121 -14.21 0.10 -6.21
N GLY A 122 -15.40 0.50 -6.68
CA GLY A 122 -15.53 1.49 -7.74
C GLY A 122 -14.88 2.83 -7.37
N MET A 123 -15.01 3.27 -6.12
CA MET A 123 -14.31 4.44 -5.63
C MET A 123 -12.78 4.26 -5.70
N PHE A 124 -12.25 3.11 -5.31
CA PHE A 124 -10.81 2.86 -5.37
C PHE A 124 -10.28 2.74 -6.80
N GLU A 125 -10.97 2.01 -7.67
CA GLU A 125 -10.62 1.86 -9.09
C GLU A 125 -10.63 3.21 -9.83
N LEU A 126 -11.53 4.12 -9.46
CA LEU A 126 -11.63 5.43 -10.12
C LEU A 126 -10.66 6.49 -9.55
N ASN A 127 -10.09 6.26 -8.37
CA ASN A 127 -9.28 7.27 -7.67
C ASN A 127 -7.83 6.88 -7.46
N HIS A 128 -7.40 5.68 -7.83
CA HIS A 128 -6.01 5.30 -7.65
C HIS A 128 -5.11 5.89 -8.75
N LEU A 129 -3.83 6.03 -8.43
CA LEU A 129 -2.79 6.41 -9.39
C LEU A 129 -1.66 5.39 -9.40
N ASP A 130 -1.00 5.26 -10.55
CA ASP A 130 0.19 4.43 -10.71
C ASP A 130 1.35 4.95 -9.87
N LEU A 131 1.83 4.09 -8.98
CA LEU A 131 3.05 4.27 -8.22
C LEU A 131 4.18 3.56 -8.95
N VAL A 132 5.24 4.30 -9.26
CA VAL A 132 6.44 3.74 -9.89
C VAL A 132 7.62 4.31 -9.14
N VAL A 133 8.45 3.42 -8.60
CA VAL A 133 9.70 3.78 -7.93
C VAL A 133 10.88 3.06 -8.58
N ALA A 134 12.03 3.71 -8.61
CA ALA A 134 13.25 3.16 -9.18
C ALA A 134 13.63 1.81 -8.52
N SER A 135 14.28 0.94 -9.30
CA SER A 135 14.73 -0.35 -8.81
C SER A 135 15.80 -0.19 -7.73
N PRO A 136 15.60 -0.72 -6.51
CA PRO A 136 16.66 -0.76 -5.49
C PRO A 136 17.88 -1.54 -5.96
N VAL A 137 17.67 -2.52 -6.84
CA VAL A 137 18.71 -3.38 -7.41
C VAL A 137 19.54 -2.60 -8.43
N GLU A 138 18.91 -1.79 -9.28
CA GLU A 138 19.59 -0.88 -10.22
C GLU A 138 20.47 0.11 -9.47
N ILE A 139 19.93 0.74 -8.43
CA ILE A 139 20.67 1.71 -7.61
C ILE A 139 21.91 1.03 -7.00
N TYR A 140 21.80 -0.22 -6.55
CA TYR A 140 22.94 -0.99 -6.03
C TYR A 140 24.02 -1.20 -7.10
N PHE A 141 23.66 -1.63 -8.31
CA PHE A 141 24.64 -1.89 -9.37
C PHE A 141 25.28 -0.61 -9.92
N LEU A 142 24.51 0.47 -10.05
CA LEU A 142 25.05 1.80 -10.39
C LEU A 142 26.08 2.25 -9.35
N TYR A 143 25.80 2.01 -8.06
CA TYR A 143 26.76 2.31 -7.00
C TYR A 143 28.07 1.53 -7.15
N ILE A 144 28.00 0.23 -7.47
CA ILE A 144 29.22 -0.57 -7.71
C ILE A 144 29.98 -0.05 -8.93
N ASP A 145 29.29 0.33 -10.01
CA ASP A 145 29.93 0.85 -11.22
C ASP A 145 30.63 2.19 -10.99
N GLU A 146 30.09 3.05 -10.14
CA GLU A 146 30.68 4.35 -9.78
C GLU A 146 31.89 4.24 -8.81
N MET A 147 32.20 3.04 -8.29
CA MET A 147 33.33 2.83 -7.37
C MET A 147 34.70 2.99 -8.07
N THR A 148 35.73 3.24 -7.28
CA THR A 148 37.12 3.31 -7.76
C THR A 148 37.89 2.02 -7.48
N ASN A 149 38.90 1.74 -8.31
CA ASN A 149 39.81 0.61 -8.12
C ASN A 149 40.74 0.83 -6.91
N PRO A 150 41.11 -0.25 -6.18
CA PRO A 150 40.86 -1.67 -6.48
C PRO A 150 39.51 -2.22 -5.96
N ASN A 151 38.78 -1.45 -5.15
CA ASN A 151 37.56 -1.92 -4.49
C ASN A 151 36.45 -2.29 -5.49
N LYS A 152 36.36 -1.58 -6.62
CA LYS A 152 35.43 -1.91 -7.72
C LYS A 152 35.68 -3.32 -8.28
N GLU A 153 36.92 -3.62 -8.70
CA GLU A 153 37.29 -4.95 -9.21
C GLU A 153 37.01 -6.09 -8.23
N GLU A 154 37.19 -5.86 -6.91
CA GLU A 154 36.87 -6.85 -5.89
C GLU A 154 35.36 -7.08 -5.75
N ALA A 155 34.56 -6.02 -5.82
CA ALA A 155 33.11 -6.11 -5.77
C ALA A 155 32.54 -6.78 -7.02
N GLU A 156 32.99 -6.38 -8.21
CA GLU A 156 32.54 -6.92 -9.50
C GLU A 156 32.80 -8.43 -9.64
N LYS A 157 33.90 -8.96 -9.08
CA LYS A 157 34.14 -10.41 -9.04
C LYS A 157 33.00 -11.19 -8.39
N ILE A 158 32.28 -10.57 -7.46
CA ILE A 158 31.14 -11.18 -6.75
C ILE A 158 29.81 -10.80 -7.43
N THR A 159 29.66 -9.55 -7.84
CA THR A 159 28.38 -9.00 -8.29
C THR A 159 28.11 -9.22 -9.79
N GLN A 160 29.14 -9.31 -10.64
CA GLN A 160 28.98 -9.44 -12.09
C GLN A 160 28.18 -10.70 -12.49
N PRO A 161 28.43 -11.90 -11.93
CA PRO A 161 27.62 -13.07 -12.27
C PRO A 161 26.14 -12.92 -11.91
N ILE A 162 25.83 -12.09 -10.90
CA ILE A 162 24.47 -11.80 -10.48
C ILE A 162 23.84 -10.80 -11.46
N LEU A 163 24.57 -9.76 -11.84
CA LEU A 163 24.13 -8.80 -12.86
C LEU A 163 23.84 -9.51 -14.18
N ASP A 164 24.76 -10.37 -14.64
CA ASP A 164 24.62 -11.15 -15.86
C ASP A 164 23.39 -12.08 -15.81
N ALA A 165 23.11 -12.66 -14.63
CA ALA A 165 21.94 -13.52 -14.42
C ALA A 165 20.62 -12.74 -14.39
N LEU A 166 20.64 -11.50 -13.92
CA LEU A 166 19.48 -10.60 -13.93
C LEU A 166 19.20 -10.03 -15.32
N GLY A 167 20.21 -9.89 -16.18
CA GLY A 167 20.07 -9.31 -17.51
C GLY A 167 19.55 -7.88 -17.42
N GLU A 168 18.53 -7.54 -18.22
CA GLU A 168 17.89 -6.21 -18.19
C GLU A 168 16.94 -6.02 -16.99
N ASP A 169 16.51 -7.12 -16.36
CA ASP A 169 15.47 -7.09 -15.33
C ASP A 169 15.94 -6.39 -14.04
N TYR A 170 17.26 -6.24 -13.84
CA TYR A 170 17.82 -5.51 -12.69
C TYR A 170 17.33 -4.06 -12.62
N SER A 171 16.99 -3.47 -13.78
CA SER A 171 16.51 -2.09 -13.92
C SER A 171 14.99 -1.95 -13.86
N THR A 172 14.26 -3.06 -13.69
CA THR A 172 12.80 -3.07 -13.64
C THR A 172 12.32 -2.29 -12.42
N CYS A 173 11.52 -1.26 -12.65
CA CYS A 173 10.96 -0.45 -11.57
C CYS A 173 10.03 -1.26 -10.68
N CYS A 174 9.89 -0.83 -9.43
CA CYS A 174 8.80 -1.34 -8.60
C CYS A 174 7.53 -0.56 -8.95
N GLU A 175 6.56 -1.27 -9.49
CA GLU A 175 5.27 -0.74 -9.90
C GLU A 175 4.20 -1.13 -8.88
N GLY A 176 3.18 -0.30 -8.76
CA GLY A 176 2.03 -0.55 -7.92
C GLY A 176 1.02 0.58 -8.01
N THR A 177 0.12 0.62 -7.04
CA THR A 177 -1.00 1.54 -7.01
C THR A 177 -1.02 2.29 -5.68
N ALA A 178 -1.30 3.60 -5.72
CA ALA A 178 -1.33 4.42 -4.52
C ALA A 178 -2.49 5.43 -4.50
N PHE A 179 -2.88 5.79 -3.28
CA PHE A 179 -3.82 6.87 -2.98
C PHE A 179 -3.04 8.05 -2.41
N PHE A 180 -3.09 9.19 -3.09
CA PHE A 180 -2.38 10.39 -2.67
C PHE A 180 -3.36 11.34 -1.99
N PRO A 181 -3.12 11.79 -0.74
CA PRO A 181 -4.13 12.49 0.06
C PRO A 181 -4.82 13.67 -0.66
N LEU A 182 -4.04 14.47 -1.40
CA LEU A 182 -4.58 15.60 -2.16
C LEU A 182 -5.43 15.16 -3.36
N GLN A 183 -4.93 14.20 -4.15
CA GLN A 183 -5.62 13.74 -5.35
C GLN A 183 -6.85 12.89 -5.01
N SER A 184 -6.79 12.05 -3.98
CA SER A 184 -7.93 11.26 -3.51
C SER A 184 -9.10 12.11 -3.03
N CYS A 185 -8.88 13.40 -2.75
CA CYS A 185 -9.95 14.35 -2.42
C CYS A 185 -10.49 15.13 -3.63
N MET A 186 -9.94 14.91 -4.83
CA MET A 186 -10.43 15.55 -6.06
C MET A 186 -11.56 14.72 -6.66
N ASN A 187 -12.70 15.35 -6.90
CA ASN A 187 -13.84 14.67 -7.50
C ASN A 187 -13.62 14.40 -8.99
N HIS A 188 -14.20 13.30 -9.47
CA HIS A 188 -14.33 13.04 -10.90
C HIS A 188 -15.20 14.12 -11.58
N SER A 189 -14.79 14.55 -12.77
CA SER A 189 -15.55 15.44 -13.65
C SER A 189 -15.30 15.07 -15.10
N CYS A 190 -16.36 14.97 -15.91
CA CYS A 190 -16.24 14.79 -17.36
C CYS A 190 -15.63 16.01 -18.06
N CYS A 191 -15.62 17.17 -17.40
CA CYS A 191 -14.97 18.41 -17.84
C CYS A 191 -13.95 18.85 -16.78
N PRO A 192 -12.80 18.15 -16.66
CA PRO A 192 -11.85 18.41 -15.59
C PRO A 192 -11.09 19.73 -15.80
N ASN A 193 -10.77 20.41 -14.70
CA ASN A 193 -9.92 21.60 -14.70
C ASN A 193 -8.45 21.29 -14.34
N ALA A 194 -8.16 20.06 -13.90
CA ALA A 194 -6.84 19.56 -13.61
C ALA A 194 -6.77 18.06 -13.95
N LYS A 195 -5.55 17.53 -14.15
CA LYS A 195 -5.33 16.09 -14.34
C LYS A 195 -4.09 15.62 -13.59
N ALA A 196 -4.08 14.35 -13.22
CA ALA A 196 -2.83 13.67 -12.88
C ALA A 196 -1.93 13.62 -14.13
N PHE A 197 -0.65 13.82 -13.91
CA PHE A 197 0.37 13.82 -14.95
C PHE A 197 1.60 13.08 -14.44
N LYS A 198 2.12 12.20 -15.29
CA LYS A 198 3.32 11.42 -15.06
C LYS A 198 3.97 11.14 -16.41
N ARG A 199 5.28 11.26 -16.49
CA ARG A 199 6.08 10.86 -17.67
C ARG A 199 6.61 9.44 -17.45
N ASP A 200 7.02 8.80 -18.54
CA ASP A 200 7.56 7.43 -18.49
C ASP A 200 8.86 7.36 -17.68
N GLU A 201 9.59 8.48 -17.56
CA GLU A 201 10.84 8.56 -16.79
C GLU A 201 10.62 8.87 -15.29
N ASP A 202 9.40 9.21 -14.87
CA ASP A 202 9.11 9.61 -13.48
C ASP A 202 9.03 8.37 -12.56
N ARG A 203 10.14 8.07 -11.88
CA ARG A 203 10.35 6.90 -11.00
C ARG A 203 10.56 7.28 -9.53
N ASP A 204 10.02 8.42 -9.11
CA ASP A 204 10.23 8.99 -7.77
C ASP A 204 9.06 8.72 -6.80
N GLY A 205 8.04 7.98 -7.26
CA GLY A 205 6.85 7.67 -6.48
C GLY A 205 5.93 8.87 -6.21
N GLN A 206 6.15 10.02 -6.87
CA GLN A 206 5.32 11.20 -6.66
C GLN A 206 4.10 11.22 -7.60
N ALA A 207 3.03 11.87 -7.13
CA ALA A 207 1.89 12.22 -7.97
C ALA A 207 1.93 13.72 -8.28
N THR A 208 1.94 14.06 -9.57
CA THR A 208 1.86 15.45 -10.03
C THR A 208 0.48 15.74 -10.58
N ILE A 209 -0.14 16.82 -10.11
CA ILE A 209 -1.39 17.34 -10.67
C ILE A 209 -1.10 18.62 -11.43
N ILE A 210 -1.51 18.69 -12.69
CA ILE A 210 -1.38 19.89 -13.52
C ILE A 210 -2.74 20.48 -13.85
N ALA A 211 -2.82 21.81 -13.85
CA ALA A 211 -4.00 22.52 -14.30
C ALA A 211 -4.15 22.39 -15.82
N LEU A 212 -5.37 22.11 -16.28
CA LEU A 212 -5.72 22.07 -17.71
C LEU A 212 -6.18 23.42 -18.24
N LEU A 213 -6.52 24.34 -17.33
CA LEU A 213 -7.01 25.68 -17.61
C LEU A 213 -6.57 26.64 -16.50
N VAL A 214 -6.79 27.95 -16.70
CA VAL A 214 -6.48 28.95 -15.69
C VAL A 214 -7.36 28.74 -14.46
N LEU A 215 -6.74 28.46 -13.31
CA LEU A 215 -7.42 28.33 -12.04
C LEU A 215 -7.47 29.67 -11.31
N PHE A 216 -8.65 30.02 -10.82
CA PHE A 216 -8.86 31.18 -9.98
C PHE A 216 -8.92 30.76 -8.51
N SER A 217 -8.43 31.61 -7.61
CA SER A 217 -8.57 31.37 -6.17
C SER A 217 -10.06 31.37 -5.81
N CYS A 218 -10.51 30.37 -5.04
CA CYS A 218 -11.83 30.40 -4.43
C CYS A 218 -11.84 31.48 -3.34
N GLU A 219 -12.63 32.56 -3.49
CA GLU A 219 -13.05 33.33 -2.32
C GLU A 219 -13.83 32.36 -1.43
N GLY A 220 -13.32 32.08 -0.22
CA GLY A 220 -14.06 31.29 0.76
C GLY A 220 -15.46 31.88 1.03
N PRO A 221 -16.39 31.12 1.62
CA PRO A 221 -17.70 31.64 1.95
C PRO A 221 -17.54 32.94 2.75
N LYS A 222 -18.04 34.05 2.21
CA LYS A 222 -18.09 35.33 2.94
C LYS A 222 -18.84 35.05 4.24
N PRO A 223 -18.29 35.39 5.42
CA PRO A 223 -18.96 35.16 6.69
C PRO A 223 -20.37 35.76 6.58
N SER A 224 -21.38 34.92 6.81
CA SER A 224 -22.76 35.38 6.90
C SER A 224 -22.78 36.48 7.94
N LYS A 225 -23.14 37.70 7.52
CA LYS A 225 -23.39 38.79 8.46
C LYS A 225 -24.57 38.36 9.34
N THR A 226 -24.26 37.85 10.53
CA THR A 226 -25.18 37.83 11.67
C THR A 226 -25.39 39.24 12.16
#